data_AF-A0A2E6XCX5-F1
#
_entry.id   AF-A0A2E6XCX5-F1
#
_cell.length_a   1.000
_cell.length_b   1.000
_cell.length_c   1.000
_cell.angle_alpha   90.00
_cell.angle_beta   90.00
_cell.angle_gamma   90.00
#
_symmetry.space_group_name_H-M   'P 1'
#
loop_
_entity.id
_entity.type
_entity.pdbx_description
1 polymer ?
#
loop_
_entity_poly.entity_id
_entity_poly.type
_entity_poly.pdbx_seq_one_letter_code
_entity_poly.pdbx_strand_id
1 'polypeptide(L)'
;MQATNWWSRCSSTCRPFPKTYRRCRSTCQNWPAYVLDNLILFKDSEGPRSLLGGMTGVGPMPPGPSAGGAALGVNPFLPFDLNVLVDNSGVEKMPIIIIEPNPNWGNLFGRIERRAIMGTYVSDHAMLKPGAAHLANGGYLVLNARDVLMAPCAWEGLKRSICNREIRLEEPAEQTGFFIPQGLRPELVPLDLKVIVTGDESIYRLLTSADNEDFWDLFKVKAEFGSQVSLNEENMMAYCSFICRTCADEVLLDFEAGGAARVMEFGARQVADQNKLSTRFGQIKDLLIESDYWARKDDSNTVQDHHVMQAINQKIYRLNLVEERIRDMVSDGSLLLDVTGEEVGQINGLAVYDLGDFRLGRPTRITAQTFVGREGLINIEREA
;
A
#
# COMPACT_ATOMS: atom_id res chain seq x y z
N MET A 1 10.47 27.33 14.75
CA MET A 1 11.93 27.23 14.37
C MET A 1 12.60 25.87 14.72
N GLN A 2 11.91 24.72 14.55
CA GLN A 2 12.46 23.38 14.89
C GLN A 2 12.20 22.27 13.83
N ALA A 3 11.70 22.59 12.63
CA ALA A 3 11.45 21.60 11.58
C ALA A 3 12.65 21.37 10.62
N THR A 4 13.64 22.27 10.61
CA THR A 4 14.83 22.18 9.74
C THR A 4 15.94 21.26 10.27
N ASN A 5 15.83 20.76 11.50
CA ASN A 5 16.86 19.92 12.14
C ASN A 5 16.74 18.41 11.88
N TRP A 6 15.64 17.94 11.27
CA TRP A 6 15.49 16.51 10.94
C TRP A 6 16.19 16.15 9.62
N TRP A 7 16.21 17.05 8.64
CA TRP A 7 16.91 16.83 7.37
C TRP A 7 18.44 16.90 7.52
N SER A 8 18.95 17.80 8.36
CA SER A 8 20.40 17.99 8.58
C SER A 8 21.06 16.89 9.44
N ARG A 9 20.28 16.15 10.25
CA ARG A 9 20.79 14.99 11.01
C ARG A 9 20.81 13.68 10.23
N CYS A 10 20.03 13.56 9.14
CA CYS A 10 20.16 12.41 8.22
C CYS A 10 21.40 12.51 7.33
N SER A 11 21.89 13.73 7.02
CA SER A 11 23.10 13.92 6.22
C SER A 11 24.41 13.60 6.96
N SER A 12 24.41 13.60 8.30
CA SER A 12 25.64 13.40 9.10
C SER A 12 25.99 11.95 9.42
N THR A 13 25.16 10.99 9.02
CA THR A 13 25.37 9.54 9.26
C THR A 13 25.67 8.76 7.98
N CYS A 14 26.05 9.46 6.90
CA CYS A 14 26.66 8.85 5.72
C CYS A 14 28.07 8.35 6.06
N ARG A 15 28.16 7.14 6.61
CA ARG A 15 29.41 6.36 6.55
C ARG A 15 29.75 6.08 5.07
N PRO A 16 31.04 6.07 4.70
CA PRO A 16 31.43 5.72 3.33
C PRO A 16 30.98 4.29 3.01
N PHE A 17 30.26 4.13 1.90
CA PHE A 17 29.82 2.84 1.35
C PHE A 17 31.01 1.88 1.23
N PRO A 18 30.90 0.61 1.67
CA PRO A 18 31.90 -0.40 1.37
C PRO A 18 31.90 -0.69 -0.14
N LYS A 19 33.10 -0.79 -0.69
CA LYS A 19 33.40 -1.14 -2.08
C LYS A 19 32.92 -2.58 -2.41
N THR A 20 31.64 -2.79 -2.68
CA THR A 20 31.11 -4.12 -3.08
C THR A 20 30.72 -4.24 -4.56
N TYR A 21 30.80 -3.16 -5.34
CA TYR A 21 30.55 -3.20 -6.79
C TYR A 21 31.78 -3.61 -7.65
N ARG A 22 32.66 -4.48 -7.13
CA ARG A 22 33.80 -5.04 -7.91
C ARG A 22 33.64 -6.51 -8.32
N ARG A 23 32.58 -7.21 -7.88
CA ARG A 23 32.46 -8.66 -8.10
C ARG A 23 31.92 -9.08 -9.48
N CYS A 24 31.23 -8.20 -10.21
CA CYS A 24 30.74 -8.55 -11.55
C CYS A 24 31.87 -8.59 -12.61
N ARG A 25 32.97 -7.84 -12.39
CA ARG A 25 34.15 -7.85 -13.28
C ARG A 25 34.93 -9.17 -13.22
N SER A 26 35.02 -9.82 -12.06
CA SER A 26 35.74 -11.09 -11.92
C SER A 26 35.00 -12.26 -12.57
N THR A 27 33.67 -12.26 -12.57
CA THR A 27 32.87 -13.33 -13.21
C THR A 27 32.86 -13.17 -14.73
N CYS A 28 32.78 -11.94 -15.25
CA CYS A 28 32.93 -11.67 -16.69
C CYS A 28 34.34 -11.95 -17.23
N GLN A 29 35.39 -11.83 -16.41
CA GLN A 29 36.77 -12.14 -16.83
C GLN A 29 37.02 -13.63 -17.08
N ASN A 30 36.19 -14.53 -16.55
CA ASN A 30 36.31 -15.98 -16.75
C ASN A 30 35.53 -16.51 -17.96
N TRP A 31 34.76 -15.66 -18.63
CA TRP A 31 33.99 -16.03 -19.81
C TRP A 31 34.84 -16.57 -20.98
N PRO A 32 36.03 -16.00 -21.29
CA PRO A 32 36.88 -16.53 -22.34
C PRO A 32 37.40 -17.94 -22.01
N ALA A 33 37.73 -18.20 -20.73
CA ALA A 33 38.20 -19.51 -20.28
C ALA A 33 37.09 -20.56 -20.39
N TYR A 34 35.86 -20.21 -19.99
CA TYR A 34 34.71 -21.11 -20.11
C TYR A 34 34.32 -21.43 -21.56
N VAL A 35 34.41 -20.46 -22.47
CA VAL A 35 34.17 -20.67 -23.91
C VAL A 35 35.25 -21.56 -24.54
N LEU A 36 36.52 -21.38 -24.14
CA LEU A 36 37.63 -22.22 -24.60
C LEU A 36 37.52 -23.66 -24.10
N ASP A 37 37.07 -23.86 -22.85
CA ASP A 37 36.88 -25.20 -22.26
C ASP A 37 35.66 -25.93 -22.82
N ASN A 38 34.72 -25.22 -23.47
CA ASN A 38 33.48 -25.76 -24.04
C ASN A 38 33.38 -25.58 -25.57
N LEU A 39 34.53 -25.51 -26.27
CA LEU A 39 34.60 -25.43 -27.74
C LEU A 39 33.84 -26.55 -28.47
N ILE A 40 33.59 -27.68 -27.81
CA ILE A 40 32.86 -28.82 -28.35
C ILE A 40 31.38 -28.47 -28.63
N LEU A 41 30.79 -27.53 -27.88
CA LEU A 41 29.42 -27.02 -28.12
C LEU A 41 29.31 -26.15 -29.38
N PHE A 42 30.44 -25.66 -29.91
CA PHE A 42 30.52 -24.75 -31.06
C PHE A 42 31.11 -25.39 -32.32
N LYS A 43 31.51 -26.67 -32.24
CA LYS A 43 31.88 -27.43 -33.44
C LYS A 43 30.59 -27.87 -34.11
N ASP A 44 30.33 -27.36 -35.31
CA ASP A 44 29.39 -27.98 -36.24
C ASP A 44 29.73 -29.47 -36.34
N SER A 45 28.73 -30.32 -36.10
CA SER A 45 28.86 -31.74 -36.38
C SER A 45 29.02 -31.92 -37.89
N GLU A 46 30.26 -32.06 -38.34
CA GLU A 46 30.57 -32.63 -39.66
C GLU A 46 30.01 -34.06 -39.69
N GLY A 47 28.76 -34.17 -40.14
CA GLY A 47 28.13 -35.46 -40.40
C GLY A 47 28.94 -36.22 -41.46
N PRO A 48 29.10 -37.55 -41.32
CA PRO A 48 29.89 -38.33 -42.26
C PRO A 48 29.26 -38.27 -43.67
N ARG A 49 30.09 -37.91 -44.65
CA ARG A 49 29.79 -38.00 -46.09
C ARG A 49 29.31 -39.41 -46.43
N SER A 50 28.15 -39.50 -47.07
CA SER A 50 27.59 -40.74 -47.60
C SER A 50 28.51 -41.37 -48.64
N LEU A 51 29.03 -42.57 -48.37
CA LEU A 51 29.52 -43.49 -49.39
C LEU A 51 28.48 -44.61 -49.54
N LEU A 52 27.68 -44.51 -50.60
CA LEU A 52 26.77 -45.56 -51.06
C LEU A 52 27.47 -46.36 -52.17
N GLY A 53 27.65 -47.67 -51.95
CA GLY A 53 27.98 -48.61 -53.02
C GLY A 53 28.49 -49.96 -52.52
N GLY A 54 27.60 -50.95 -52.35
CA GLY A 54 28.01 -52.35 -52.18
C GLY A 54 27.04 -53.29 -51.44
N MET A 55 26.02 -53.77 -52.16
CA MET A 55 25.40 -55.12 -52.13
C MET A 55 24.96 -55.83 -50.82
N THR A 56 23.64 -56.13 -50.81
CA THR A 56 22.95 -57.41 -50.48
C THR A 56 22.90 -57.96 -49.05
N GLY A 57 21.67 -58.22 -48.53
CA GLY A 57 21.40 -59.28 -47.54
C GLY A 57 20.30 -59.04 -46.49
N VAL A 58 19.05 -59.40 -46.83
CA VAL A 58 17.95 -60.01 -46.03
C VAL A 58 17.84 -59.81 -44.47
N GLY A 59 16.84 -59.00 -44.05
CA GLY A 59 15.90 -59.11 -42.88
C GLY A 59 16.39 -59.24 -41.41
N PRO A 60 15.53 -59.07 -40.36
CA PRO A 60 14.18 -58.49 -40.28
C PRO A 60 14.04 -57.29 -39.26
N MET A 61 12.91 -56.59 -39.38
CA MET A 61 12.27 -55.54 -38.53
C MET A 61 12.90 -55.15 -37.16
N PRO A 62 13.09 -53.83 -36.87
CA PRO A 62 13.25 -53.33 -35.51
C PRO A 62 12.03 -52.51 -35.00
N PRO A 63 11.95 -52.30 -33.66
CA PRO A 63 10.75 -51.87 -32.94
C PRO A 63 10.68 -50.35 -32.74
N GLY A 64 9.46 -49.79 -32.75
CA GLY A 64 9.07 -48.52 -32.12
C GLY A 64 9.74 -47.23 -32.63
N PRO A 65 9.04 -46.08 -32.67
CA PRO A 65 9.72 -44.81 -32.90
C PRO A 65 10.57 -44.50 -31.67
N SER A 66 11.89 -44.66 -31.81
CA SER A 66 12.88 -44.19 -30.87
C SER A 66 12.80 -42.67 -30.75
N ALA A 67 12.99 -42.21 -29.52
CA ALA A 67 13.23 -40.81 -29.18
C ALA A 67 14.40 -40.26 -30.01
N GLY A 68 14.08 -39.57 -31.11
CA GLY A 68 14.99 -38.76 -31.88
C GLY A 68 14.55 -37.31 -31.73
N GLY A 69 15.31 -36.55 -30.95
CA GLY A 69 15.04 -35.15 -30.61
C GLY A 69 14.70 -34.33 -31.84
N ALA A 70 13.45 -33.90 -31.92
CA ALA A 70 13.13 -32.69 -32.64
C ALA A 70 13.78 -31.55 -31.85
N ALA A 71 14.92 -31.08 -32.35
CA ALA A 71 15.50 -29.79 -31.99
C ALA A 71 14.46 -28.71 -32.27
N LEU A 72 13.58 -28.48 -31.29
CA LEU A 72 12.84 -27.24 -31.17
C LEU A 72 13.89 -26.13 -31.21
N GLY A 73 13.68 -25.11 -32.04
CA GLY A 73 14.61 -24.01 -32.26
C GLY A 73 14.94 -23.22 -30.99
N VAL A 74 15.78 -23.80 -30.15
CA VAL A 74 16.48 -23.12 -29.06
C VAL A 74 17.62 -22.39 -29.75
N ASN A 75 17.55 -21.06 -29.73
CA ASN A 75 18.62 -20.23 -30.23
C ASN A 75 19.94 -20.69 -29.54
N PRO A 76 20.96 -21.18 -30.26
CA PRO A 76 22.16 -21.74 -29.64
C PRO A 76 22.97 -20.71 -28.83
N PHE A 77 22.71 -19.42 -29.07
CA PHE A 77 23.30 -18.31 -28.32
C PHE A 77 22.53 -17.95 -27.04
N LEU A 78 21.35 -18.52 -26.82
CA LEU A 78 20.50 -18.20 -25.67
C LEU A 78 21.26 -18.29 -24.33
N PRO A 79 22.10 -19.32 -24.04
CA PRO A 79 22.89 -19.38 -22.81
C PRO A 79 23.86 -18.20 -22.61
N PHE A 80 24.20 -17.48 -23.67
CA PHE A 80 25.13 -16.34 -23.66
C PHE A 80 24.43 -14.98 -23.67
N ASP A 81 23.10 -14.95 -23.83
CA ASP A 81 22.32 -13.72 -23.78
C ASP A 81 22.26 -13.15 -22.36
N LEU A 82 22.44 -11.84 -22.22
CA LEU A 82 22.40 -11.14 -20.94
C LEU A 82 20.98 -10.63 -20.66
N ASN A 83 20.40 -11.06 -19.54
CA ASN A 83 19.16 -10.47 -19.02
C ASN A 83 19.50 -9.39 -17.99
N VAL A 84 19.26 -8.13 -18.34
CA VAL A 84 19.40 -7.01 -17.40
C VAL A 84 18.15 -6.97 -16.52
N LEU A 85 18.26 -7.47 -15.28
CA LEU A 85 17.14 -7.51 -14.34
C LEU A 85 16.69 -6.13 -13.86
N VAL A 86 17.63 -5.22 -13.62
CA VAL A 86 17.34 -3.86 -13.15
C VAL A 86 18.32 -2.91 -13.83
N ASP A 87 17.78 -1.89 -14.51
CA ASP A 87 18.56 -0.81 -15.09
C ASP A 87 18.28 0.50 -14.34
N ASN A 88 19.31 1.04 -13.69
CA ASN A 88 19.26 2.27 -12.91
C ASN A 88 19.98 3.44 -13.61
N SER A 89 20.34 3.30 -14.89
CA SER A 89 21.13 4.31 -15.63
C SER A 89 20.40 5.64 -15.82
N GLY A 90 19.07 5.63 -15.88
CA GLY A 90 18.22 6.82 -16.07
C GLY A 90 17.68 7.47 -14.78
N VAL A 91 18.13 7.06 -13.60
CA VAL A 91 17.57 7.54 -12.33
C VAL A 91 18.11 8.94 -11.99
N GLU A 92 17.26 9.97 -12.09
CA GLU A 92 17.64 11.36 -11.81
C GLU A 92 17.68 11.70 -10.31
N LYS A 93 16.94 10.97 -9.46
CA LYS A 93 16.82 11.24 -8.02
C LYS A 93 17.20 10.00 -7.21
N MET A 94 18.26 10.13 -6.43
CA MET A 94 18.57 9.19 -5.34
C MET A 94 17.97 9.72 -4.02
N PRO A 95 17.43 8.86 -3.16
CA PRO A 95 17.37 7.39 -3.25
C PRO A 95 16.22 6.89 -4.14
N ILE A 96 16.34 5.67 -4.68
CA ILE A 96 15.26 5.01 -5.43
C ILE A 96 14.11 4.72 -4.46
N ILE A 97 12.90 5.18 -4.78
CA ILE A 97 11.70 4.93 -3.97
C ILE A 97 10.73 4.15 -4.84
N ILE A 98 10.46 2.91 -4.47
CA ILE A 98 9.45 2.07 -5.11
C ILE A 98 8.25 1.96 -4.17
N ILE A 99 7.07 2.30 -4.68
CA ILE A 99 5.80 2.09 -4.00
C ILE A 99 5.12 0.92 -4.70
N GLU A 100 4.94 -0.19 -3.98
CA GLU A 100 4.27 -1.37 -4.54
C GLU A 100 2.81 -1.41 -4.05
N PRO A 101 1.82 -1.13 -4.93
CA PRO A 101 0.42 -1.09 -4.54
C PRO A 101 -0.20 -2.49 -4.41
N ASN A 102 0.38 -3.53 -5.04
CA ASN A 102 -0.12 -4.89 -4.94
C ASN A 102 1.02 -5.85 -4.57
N PRO A 103 1.35 -5.97 -3.28
CA PRO A 103 2.48 -6.72 -2.77
C PRO A 103 2.22 -8.24 -2.76
N ASN A 104 1.85 -8.79 -3.91
CA ASN A 104 1.84 -10.23 -4.10
C ASN A 104 3.29 -10.76 -4.18
N TRP A 105 3.47 -12.08 -3.97
CA TRP A 105 4.81 -12.67 -3.96
C TRP A 105 5.63 -12.37 -5.22
N GLY A 106 5.02 -12.56 -6.40
CA GLY A 106 5.69 -12.35 -7.69
C GLY A 106 6.06 -10.89 -7.96
N ASN A 107 5.26 -9.94 -7.49
CA ASN A 107 5.50 -8.52 -7.61
C ASN A 107 6.56 -8.06 -6.61
N LEU A 108 6.63 -8.63 -5.41
CA LEU A 108 7.65 -8.27 -4.42
C LEU A 108 9.02 -8.86 -4.74
N PHE A 109 9.07 -10.18 -4.94
CA PHE A 109 10.32 -10.93 -5.07
C PHE A 109 10.66 -11.28 -6.52
N GLY A 110 9.78 -10.97 -7.47
CA GLY A 110 9.95 -11.36 -8.86
C GLY A 110 9.37 -12.75 -9.15
N ARG A 111 9.36 -13.12 -10.42
CA ARG A 111 8.81 -14.39 -10.88
C ARG A 111 9.63 -14.96 -12.03
N ILE A 112 9.55 -16.28 -12.19
CA ILE A 112 10.14 -16.98 -13.32
C ILE A 112 9.01 -17.28 -14.30
N GLU A 113 8.98 -16.58 -15.44
CA GLU A 113 7.99 -16.88 -16.46
C GLU A 113 8.30 -18.22 -17.13
N ARG A 114 7.23 -18.95 -17.49
CA ARG A 114 7.33 -20.27 -18.12
C ARG A 114 6.60 -20.25 -19.44
N ARG A 115 7.21 -20.87 -20.46
CA ARG A 115 6.58 -21.08 -21.75
C ARG A 115 6.11 -22.53 -21.87
N ALA A 116 4.84 -22.72 -22.19
CA ALA A 116 4.30 -24.03 -22.50
C ALA A 116 4.73 -24.43 -23.93
N ILE A 117 5.48 -25.52 -24.06
CA ILE A 117 5.89 -26.11 -25.33
C ILE A 117 5.60 -27.61 -25.27
N MET A 118 4.76 -28.09 -26.20
CA MET A 118 4.43 -29.53 -26.36
C MET A 118 4.01 -30.22 -25.04
N GLY A 119 3.17 -29.56 -24.23
CA GLY A 119 2.69 -30.12 -22.96
C GLY A 119 3.72 -30.10 -21.81
N THR A 120 4.90 -29.54 -22.05
CA THR A 120 5.93 -29.28 -21.02
C THR A 120 6.09 -27.79 -20.79
N TYR A 121 6.53 -27.40 -19.59
CA TYR A 121 6.89 -26.02 -19.29
C TYR A 121 8.40 -25.87 -19.34
N VAL A 122 8.88 -24.92 -20.12
CA VAL A 122 10.31 -24.57 -20.24
C VAL A 122 10.50 -23.14 -19.73
N SER A 123 11.61 -22.90 -19.03
CA SER A 123 11.98 -21.60 -18.48
C SER A 123 13.46 -21.34 -18.71
N ASP A 124 13.79 -20.13 -19.15
CA ASP A 124 15.14 -19.66 -19.49
C ASP A 124 15.52 -18.42 -18.64
N HIS A 125 16.82 -18.07 -18.51
CA HIS A 125 17.25 -16.93 -17.67
C HIS A 125 16.76 -15.57 -18.18
N ALA A 126 16.43 -15.47 -19.47
CA ALA A 126 15.76 -14.31 -20.06
C ALA A 126 14.30 -14.13 -19.58
N MET A 127 13.70 -15.15 -18.97
CA MET A 127 12.32 -15.14 -18.46
C MET A 127 12.24 -14.77 -16.97
N LEU A 128 13.37 -14.40 -16.35
CA LEU A 128 13.39 -13.86 -15.00
C LEU A 128 12.86 -12.43 -15.01
N LYS A 129 11.82 -12.17 -14.21
CA LYS A 129 11.27 -10.83 -14.01
C LYS A 129 11.65 -10.30 -12.63
N PRO A 130 12.17 -9.05 -12.53
CA PRO A 130 12.44 -8.43 -11.26
C PRO A 130 11.14 -8.18 -10.50
N GLY A 131 11.24 -8.17 -9.17
CA GLY A 131 10.20 -7.68 -8.27
C GLY A 131 10.53 -6.29 -7.72
N ALA A 132 9.60 -5.69 -6.99
CA ALA A 132 9.74 -4.42 -6.31
C ALA A 132 10.95 -4.38 -5.36
N ALA A 133 11.28 -5.50 -4.69
CA ALA A 133 12.48 -5.59 -3.85
C ALA A 133 13.77 -5.49 -4.67
N HIS A 134 13.79 -6.04 -5.90
CA HIS A 134 14.92 -5.92 -6.81
C HIS A 134 15.07 -4.47 -7.31
N LEU A 135 13.96 -3.85 -7.69
CA LEU A 135 13.93 -2.47 -8.17
C LEU A 135 14.30 -1.47 -7.06
N ALA A 136 13.93 -1.75 -5.81
CA ALA A 136 14.22 -0.91 -4.65
C ALA A 136 15.62 -1.14 -4.05
N ASN A 137 16.44 -2.02 -4.62
CA ASN A 137 17.75 -2.33 -4.09
C ASN A 137 18.69 -1.10 -4.14
N GLY A 138 19.24 -0.71 -3.00
CA GLY A 138 19.98 0.54 -2.79
C GLY A 138 19.11 1.73 -2.38
N GLY A 139 17.82 1.52 -2.08
CA GLY A 139 16.86 2.58 -1.81
C GLY A 139 15.79 2.24 -0.76
N TYR A 140 14.55 2.66 -1.04
CA TYR A 140 13.40 2.53 -0.17
C TYR A 140 12.28 1.76 -0.86
N LEU A 141 11.70 0.81 -0.14
CA LEU A 141 10.51 0.07 -0.56
C LEU A 141 9.35 0.47 0.35
N VAL A 142 8.30 1.07 -0.21
CA VAL A 142 7.10 1.49 0.51
C VAL A 142 5.98 0.51 0.25
N LEU A 143 5.41 -0.06 1.31
CA LEU A 143 4.37 -1.09 1.26
C LEU A 143 3.21 -0.74 2.18
N ASN A 144 2.00 -1.13 1.79
CA ASN A 144 0.84 -1.08 2.69
C ASN A 144 0.75 -2.37 3.52
N ALA A 145 0.71 -2.24 4.84
CA ALA A 145 0.63 -3.37 5.77
C ALA A 145 -0.57 -4.28 5.50
N ARG A 146 -1.73 -3.69 5.20
CA ARG A 146 -2.96 -4.44 4.91
C ARG A 146 -2.76 -5.34 3.71
N ASP A 147 -2.20 -4.80 2.63
CA ASP A 147 -2.07 -5.52 1.37
C ASP A 147 -1.02 -6.64 1.48
N VAL A 148 0.08 -6.40 2.21
CA VAL A 148 1.11 -7.43 2.46
C VAL A 148 0.56 -8.57 3.31
N LEU A 149 -0.27 -8.28 4.31
CA LEU A 149 -0.86 -9.31 5.19
C LEU A 149 -1.97 -10.10 4.52
N MET A 150 -2.70 -9.49 3.59
CA MET A 150 -3.72 -10.17 2.78
C MET A 150 -3.09 -11.10 1.73
N ALA A 151 -1.87 -10.80 1.29
CA ALA A 151 -1.14 -11.62 0.33
C ALA A 151 -0.52 -12.86 1.02
N PRO A 152 -0.88 -14.10 0.61
CA PRO A 152 -0.35 -15.31 1.22
C PRO A 152 1.19 -15.36 1.13
N CYS A 153 1.83 -15.72 2.24
CA CYS A 153 3.29 -15.86 2.37
C CYS A 153 4.13 -14.60 2.09
N ALA A 154 3.55 -13.47 1.66
CA ALA A 154 4.28 -12.25 1.32
C ALA A 154 4.97 -11.63 2.55
N TRP A 155 4.26 -11.57 3.68
CA TRP A 155 4.81 -11.08 4.95
C TRP A 155 6.02 -11.90 5.42
N GLU A 156 5.88 -13.22 5.46
CA GLU A 156 6.97 -14.13 5.86
C GLU A 156 8.16 -14.08 4.89
N GLY A 157 7.89 -14.00 3.58
CA GLY A 157 8.92 -13.79 2.56
C GLY A 157 9.67 -12.47 2.76
N LEU A 158 8.97 -11.41 3.13
CA LEU A 158 9.54 -10.10 3.38
C LEU A 158 10.46 -10.15 4.61
N LYS A 159 9.98 -10.71 5.72
CA LYS A 159 10.78 -10.92 6.94
C LYS A 159 12.07 -11.68 6.64
N ARG A 160 11.97 -12.82 5.94
CA ARG A 160 13.13 -13.64 5.56
C ARG A 160 14.11 -12.89 4.66
N SER A 161 13.62 -12.13 3.69
CA SER A 161 14.47 -11.37 2.77
C SER A 161 15.23 -10.25 3.49
N ILE A 162 14.59 -9.57 4.45
CA ILE A 162 15.23 -8.53 5.26
C ILE A 162 16.26 -9.14 6.22
N CYS A 163 15.90 -10.23 6.93
CA CYS A 163 16.80 -10.90 7.88
C CYS A 163 18.06 -11.45 7.19
N ASN A 164 17.89 -12.14 6.06
CA ASN A 164 18.99 -12.77 5.34
C ASN A 164 19.74 -11.79 4.41
N ARG A 165 19.16 -10.62 4.13
CA ARG A 165 19.68 -9.64 3.16
C ARG A 165 19.89 -10.24 1.78
N GLU A 166 18.97 -11.10 1.36
CA GLU A 166 19.03 -11.82 0.09
C GLU A 166 17.62 -11.97 -0.47
N ILE A 167 17.45 -11.78 -1.79
CA ILE A 167 16.20 -12.05 -2.49
C ILE A 167 16.28 -13.42 -3.16
N ARG A 168 15.20 -14.20 -3.02
CA ARG A 168 15.00 -15.48 -3.71
C ARG A 168 13.89 -15.34 -4.76
N LEU A 169 14.23 -15.64 -6.01
CA LEU A 169 13.28 -15.77 -7.12
C LEU A 169 12.70 -17.21 -7.11
N GLU A 170 11.95 -17.55 -6.07
CA GLU A 170 11.31 -18.87 -5.92
C GLU A 170 9.83 -18.68 -5.63
N GLU A 171 8.93 -19.44 -6.24
CA GLU A 171 7.50 -19.39 -5.90
C GLU A 171 7.18 -20.28 -4.68
N PRO A 172 6.35 -19.83 -3.72
CA PRO A 172 5.98 -20.63 -2.54
C PRO A 172 5.29 -21.95 -2.89
N ALA A 173 4.59 -22.00 -4.03
CA ALA A 173 3.93 -23.21 -4.55
C ALA A 173 4.93 -24.32 -4.94
N GLU A 174 6.17 -23.95 -5.32
CA GLU A 174 7.24 -24.90 -5.60
C GLU A 174 7.81 -25.51 -4.31
N GLN A 175 7.77 -24.76 -3.20
CA GLN A 175 8.24 -25.23 -1.89
C GLN A 175 7.26 -26.24 -1.27
N THR A 176 5.97 -26.16 -1.60
CA THR A 176 4.93 -27.06 -1.10
C THR A 176 4.81 -28.37 -1.89
N GLY A 177 5.60 -28.55 -2.95
CA GLY A 177 5.69 -29.80 -3.72
C GLY A 177 4.46 -30.11 -4.59
N PHE A 178 3.51 -29.17 -4.72
CA PHE A 178 2.34 -29.31 -5.58
C PHE A 178 2.69 -29.29 -7.08
N PHE A 179 3.83 -28.67 -7.42
CA PHE A 179 4.44 -28.70 -8.74
C PHE A 179 5.89 -29.16 -8.60
N ILE A 180 6.32 -30.12 -9.43
CA ILE A 180 7.73 -30.53 -9.52
C ILE A 180 8.48 -29.37 -10.20
N PRO A 181 9.45 -28.72 -9.54
CA PRO A 181 10.20 -27.65 -10.17
C PRO A 181 11.16 -28.25 -11.21
N GLN A 182 10.72 -28.30 -12.47
CA GLN A 182 11.64 -28.30 -13.61
C GLN A 182 11.97 -26.85 -13.97
N GLY A 183 12.59 -26.14 -13.02
CA GLY A 183 12.83 -24.70 -13.10
C GLY A 183 14.26 -24.31 -12.80
N LEU A 184 14.68 -23.18 -13.37
CA LEU A 184 15.92 -22.49 -13.04
C LEU A 184 15.94 -22.13 -11.55
N ARG A 185 17.12 -22.26 -10.92
CA ARG A 185 17.38 -21.76 -9.56
C ARG A 185 18.41 -20.64 -9.66
N PRO A 186 17.97 -19.37 -9.77
CA PRO A 186 18.88 -18.24 -9.82
C PRO A 186 19.74 -18.17 -8.55
N GLU A 187 20.94 -17.61 -8.70
CA GLU A 187 21.76 -17.26 -7.53
C GLU A 187 21.06 -16.16 -6.72
N LEU A 188 21.29 -16.18 -5.41
CA LEU A 188 20.72 -15.23 -4.46
C LEU A 188 21.24 -13.82 -4.73
N VAL A 189 20.34 -12.85 -4.84
CA VAL A 189 20.69 -11.44 -5.06
C VAL A 189 20.86 -10.74 -3.71
N PRO A 190 22.03 -10.15 -3.41
CA PRO A 190 22.23 -9.42 -2.15
C PRO A 190 21.33 -8.18 -2.09
N LEU A 191 20.73 -7.97 -0.93
CA LEU A 191 19.70 -6.98 -0.67
C LEU A 191 20.19 -5.90 0.28
N ASP A 192 20.18 -4.65 -0.17
CA ASP A 192 20.42 -3.46 0.65
C ASP A 192 19.26 -2.47 0.46
N LEU A 193 18.20 -2.61 1.25
CA LEU A 193 17.03 -1.73 1.16
C LEU A 193 16.49 -1.34 2.53
N LYS A 194 15.77 -0.22 2.56
CA LYS A 194 14.99 0.21 3.72
C LYS A 194 13.51 0.02 3.41
N VAL A 195 12.83 -0.79 4.21
CA VAL A 195 11.37 -0.97 4.08
C VAL A 195 10.63 0.05 4.92
N ILE A 196 9.66 0.72 4.32
CA ILE A 196 8.68 1.58 5.00
C ILE A 196 7.33 0.90 4.85
N VAL A 197 6.73 0.50 5.96
CA VAL A 197 5.39 -0.08 5.97
C VAL A 197 4.41 0.96 6.50
N THR A 198 3.37 1.26 5.73
CA THR A 198 2.28 2.16 6.12
C THR A 198 1.03 1.34 6.45
N GLY A 199 0.32 1.67 7.52
CA GLY A 199 -0.91 0.98 7.89
C GLY A 199 -1.60 1.61 9.10
N ASP A 200 -2.77 1.09 9.43
CA ASP A 200 -3.56 1.57 10.56
C ASP A 200 -2.99 1.09 11.91
N GLU A 201 -3.29 1.82 12.98
CA GLU A 201 -2.89 1.47 14.34
C GLU A 201 -3.42 0.08 14.76
N SER A 202 -4.60 -0.33 14.27
CA SER A 202 -5.14 -1.67 14.54
C SER A 202 -4.25 -2.79 13.98
N ILE A 203 -3.71 -2.60 12.77
CA ILE A 203 -2.78 -3.56 12.14
C ILE A 203 -1.45 -3.56 12.90
N TYR A 204 -0.94 -2.39 13.28
CA TYR A 204 0.26 -2.28 14.09
C TYR A 204 0.11 -3.05 15.42
N ARG A 205 -1.02 -2.88 16.11
CA ARG A 205 -1.32 -3.60 17.37
C ARG A 205 -1.45 -5.10 17.16
N LEU A 206 -2.01 -5.54 16.03
CA LEU A 206 -2.11 -6.95 15.66
C LEU A 206 -0.71 -7.56 15.44
N LEU A 207 0.16 -6.89 14.69
CA LEU A 207 1.54 -7.35 14.46
C LEU A 207 2.34 -7.40 15.78
N THR A 208 2.13 -6.40 16.64
CA THR A 208 2.73 -6.31 17.98
C THR A 208 2.06 -7.23 19.01
N SER A 209 1.06 -8.03 18.65
CA SER A 209 0.52 -9.04 19.57
C SER A 209 0.74 -10.45 19.06
N ALA A 210 0.63 -10.65 17.75
CA ALA A 210 0.74 -11.95 17.10
C ALA A 210 2.18 -12.34 16.72
N ASP A 211 3.04 -11.38 16.31
CA ASP A 211 4.35 -11.64 15.68
C ASP A 211 5.48 -10.88 16.41
N ASN A 212 5.41 -10.88 17.74
CA ASN A 212 6.21 -9.98 18.57
C ASN A 212 7.72 -10.15 18.44
N GLU A 213 8.23 -11.37 18.32
CA GLU A 213 9.69 -11.60 18.32
C GLU A 213 10.34 -11.05 17.05
N ASP A 214 9.82 -11.40 15.87
CA ASP A 214 10.40 -10.96 14.59
C ASP A 214 10.12 -9.48 14.30
N PHE A 215 8.93 -8.98 14.68
CA PHE A 215 8.49 -7.64 14.29
C PHE A 215 9.36 -6.54 14.91
N TRP A 216 9.72 -6.65 16.20
CA TRP A 216 10.56 -5.67 16.88
C TRP A 216 12.01 -5.67 16.39
N ASP A 217 12.52 -6.83 15.97
CA ASP A 217 13.87 -6.96 15.42
C ASP A 217 13.99 -6.33 14.02
N LEU A 218 12.94 -6.45 13.22
CA LEU A 218 12.88 -5.93 11.85
C LEU A 218 12.48 -4.45 11.79
N PHE A 219 11.44 -4.04 12.52
CA PHE A 219 10.82 -2.71 12.43
C PHE A 219 11.09 -1.87 13.69
N LYS A 220 12.32 -1.37 13.80
CA LYS A 220 12.80 -0.64 14.99
C LYS A 220 12.27 0.78 15.15
N VAL A 221 11.80 1.40 14.07
CA VAL A 221 11.40 2.81 14.05
C VAL A 221 9.90 2.91 13.83
N LYS A 222 9.17 3.33 14.86
CA LYS A 222 7.75 3.71 14.75
C LYS A 222 7.66 5.21 14.43
N ALA A 223 7.02 5.54 13.32
CA ALA A 223 6.66 6.92 12.97
C ALA A 223 5.12 7.06 13.03
N GLU A 224 4.62 7.65 14.10
CA GLU A 224 3.18 7.80 14.33
C GLU A 224 2.71 9.20 13.92
N PHE A 225 1.63 9.24 13.14
CA PHE A 225 1.01 10.48 12.72
C PHE A 225 -0.23 10.75 13.57
N GLY A 226 -0.19 11.82 14.36
CA GLY A 226 -1.37 12.28 15.09
C GLY A 226 -2.44 12.78 14.14
N SER A 227 -3.71 12.55 14.48
CA SER A 227 -4.89 13.05 13.75
C SER A 227 -5.24 14.51 14.06
N GLN A 228 -4.51 15.15 14.98
CA GLN A 228 -4.76 16.49 15.47
C GLN A 228 -3.46 17.25 15.72
N VAL A 229 -3.48 18.56 15.49
CA VAL A 229 -2.39 19.50 15.80
C VAL A 229 -2.93 20.70 16.56
N SER A 230 -2.10 21.35 17.39
CA SER A 230 -2.49 22.57 18.11
C SER A 230 -2.75 23.74 17.16
N LEU A 231 -3.74 24.56 17.49
CA LEU A 231 -4.05 25.78 16.75
C LEU A 231 -3.10 26.91 17.19
N ASN A 232 -1.95 26.99 16.51
CA ASN A 232 -0.93 28.03 16.69
C ASN A 232 -0.69 28.74 15.35
N GLU A 233 -0.12 29.95 15.37
CA GLU A 233 0.18 30.72 14.13
C GLU A 233 1.02 29.93 13.12
N GLU A 234 2.05 29.21 13.57
CA GLU A 234 2.87 28.35 12.68
C GLU A 234 2.02 27.28 11.97
N ASN A 235 1.11 26.63 12.69
CA ASN A 235 0.25 25.58 12.15
C ASN A 235 -0.88 26.14 11.28
N MET A 236 -1.41 27.32 11.62
CA MET A 236 -2.38 28.04 10.80
C MET A 236 -1.78 28.39 9.43
N MET A 237 -0.55 28.92 9.40
CA MET A 237 0.16 29.20 8.15
C MET A 237 0.47 27.93 7.36
N ALA A 238 0.86 26.84 8.02
CA ALA A 238 1.04 25.54 7.38
C ALA A 238 -0.27 25.00 6.78
N TYR A 239 -1.40 25.20 7.46
CA TYR A 239 -2.71 24.80 7.00
C TYR A 239 -3.16 25.61 5.78
N CYS A 240 -2.96 26.93 5.77
CA CYS A 240 -3.18 27.76 4.59
C CYS A 240 -2.28 27.34 3.43
N SER A 241 -1.01 27.02 3.69
CA SER A 241 -0.09 26.51 2.67
C SER A 241 -0.57 25.18 2.08
N PHE A 242 -1.15 24.30 2.91
CA PHE A 242 -1.78 23.07 2.46
C PHE A 242 -2.99 23.33 1.55
N ILE A 243 -3.85 24.30 1.90
CA ILE A 243 -4.99 24.71 1.05
C ILE A 243 -4.48 25.21 -0.31
N CYS A 244 -3.53 26.16 -0.32
CA CYS A 244 -2.96 26.70 -1.56
C CYS A 244 -2.31 25.62 -2.42
N ARG A 245 -1.55 24.70 -1.81
CA ARG A 245 -0.96 23.58 -2.53
C ARG A 245 -2.03 22.67 -3.14
N THR A 246 -3.09 22.37 -2.40
CA THR A 246 -4.19 21.54 -2.90
C THR A 246 -4.92 22.22 -4.06
N CYS A 247 -5.08 23.54 -4.01
CA CYS A 247 -5.67 24.30 -5.12
C CYS A 247 -4.80 24.21 -6.38
N ALA A 248 -3.48 24.27 -6.23
CA ALA A 248 -2.54 24.10 -7.35
C ALA A 248 -2.52 22.67 -7.90
N ASP A 249 -2.49 21.66 -7.02
CA ASP A 249 -2.40 20.24 -7.39
C ASP A 249 -3.69 19.77 -8.11
N GLU A 250 -4.87 20.25 -7.71
CA GLU A 250 -6.18 19.86 -8.25
C GLU A 250 -6.79 20.90 -9.22
N VAL A 251 -6.08 21.99 -9.53
CA VAL A 251 -6.54 23.07 -10.43
C VAL A 251 -7.89 23.68 -9.98
N LEU A 252 -7.98 24.00 -8.69
CA LEU A 252 -9.15 24.66 -8.09
C LEU A 252 -9.05 26.19 -8.20
N LEU A 253 -10.18 26.87 -8.02
CA LEU A 253 -10.22 28.32 -7.83
C LEU A 253 -9.51 28.73 -6.53
N ASP A 254 -8.96 29.94 -6.51
CA ASP A 254 -8.32 30.49 -5.32
C ASP A 254 -9.33 30.71 -4.20
N PHE A 255 -8.93 30.38 -2.98
CA PHE A 255 -9.74 30.58 -1.78
C PHE A 255 -9.55 31.99 -1.23
N GLU A 256 -10.66 32.69 -1.00
CA GLU A 256 -10.65 33.95 -0.26
C GLU A 256 -10.36 33.67 1.23
N ALA A 257 -9.87 34.68 1.96
CA ALA A 257 -9.60 34.58 3.40
C ALA A 257 -10.80 34.04 4.20
N GLY A 258 -12.03 34.43 3.84
CA GLY A 258 -13.25 33.91 4.46
C GLY A 258 -13.50 32.43 4.20
N GLY A 259 -13.24 31.97 2.97
CA GLY A 259 -13.32 30.56 2.60
C GLY A 259 -12.29 29.71 3.34
N ALA A 260 -11.03 30.15 3.38
CA ALA A 260 -9.96 29.48 4.11
C ALA A 260 -10.25 29.39 5.62
N ALA A 261 -10.75 30.48 6.22
CA ALA A 261 -11.18 30.49 7.63
C ALA A 261 -12.29 29.47 7.91
N ARG A 262 -13.30 29.37 7.02
CA ARG A 262 -14.36 28.36 7.16
C ARG A 262 -13.86 26.92 7.06
N VAL A 263 -12.88 26.64 6.21
CA VAL A 263 -12.25 25.32 6.13
C VAL A 263 -11.48 25.00 7.42
N MET A 264 -10.77 25.97 8.00
CA MET A 264 -10.10 25.81 9.29
C MET A 264 -11.09 25.53 10.44
N GLU A 265 -12.19 26.27 10.51
CA GLU A 265 -13.26 26.03 11.49
C GLU A 265 -13.85 24.63 11.36
N PHE A 266 -14.04 24.15 10.12
CA PHE A 266 -14.45 22.78 9.87
C PHE A 266 -13.42 21.77 10.39
N GLY A 267 -12.13 22.04 10.18
CA GLY A 267 -11.02 21.26 10.73
C GLY A 267 -11.01 21.21 12.27
N ALA A 268 -11.31 22.32 12.95
CA ALA A 268 -11.44 22.37 14.41
C ALA A 268 -12.69 21.60 14.89
N ARG A 269 -13.82 21.78 14.20
CA ARG A 269 -15.08 21.10 14.50
C ARG A 269 -14.97 19.57 14.40
N GLN A 270 -14.18 19.05 13.46
CA GLN A 270 -13.93 17.60 13.35
C GLN A 270 -13.25 17.01 14.59
N VAL A 271 -12.38 17.77 15.25
CA VAL A 271 -11.65 17.34 16.45
C VAL A 271 -12.47 17.60 17.73
N ALA A 272 -13.58 18.34 17.62
CA ALA A 272 -14.39 18.80 18.74
C ALA A 272 -13.58 19.55 19.83
N ASP A 273 -12.51 20.24 19.41
CA ASP A 273 -11.59 20.98 20.27
C ASP A 273 -11.26 22.31 19.61
N GLN A 274 -11.58 23.42 20.28
CA GLN A 274 -11.37 24.78 19.74
C GLN A 274 -9.89 25.15 19.61
N ASN A 275 -9.01 24.44 20.32
CA ASN A 275 -7.57 24.71 20.34
C ASN A 275 -6.78 23.76 19.44
N LYS A 276 -7.46 22.94 18.61
CA LYS A 276 -6.82 21.97 17.72
C LYS A 276 -7.44 21.96 16.33
N LEU A 277 -6.66 21.49 15.37
CA LEU A 277 -7.06 21.29 13.97
C LEU A 277 -6.87 19.84 13.58
N SER A 278 -7.81 19.32 12.79
CA SER A 278 -7.70 18.00 12.17
C SER A 278 -6.56 17.96 11.15
N THR A 279 -5.75 16.91 11.18
CA THR A 279 -4.74 16.59 10.15
C THR A 279 -5.23 15.51 9.19
N ARG A 280 -6.53 15.21 9.19
CA ARG A 280 -7.16 14.30 8.21
C ARG A 280 -7.29 15.00 6.86
N PHE A 281 -6.16 15.24 6.21
CA PHE A 281 -6.04 16.02 4.98
C PHE A 281 -6.91 15.51 3.83
N GLY A 282 -7.21 14.21 3.77
CA GLY A 282 -8.15 13.65 2.79
C GLY A 282 -9.55 14.27 2.90
N GLN A 283 -10.12 14.32 4.11
CA GLN A 283 -11.47 14.88 4.32
C GLN A 283 -11.51 16.40 4.08
N ILE A 284 -10.40 17.08 4.35
CA ILE A 284 -10.25 18.51 4.10
C ILE A 284 -10.15 18.75 2.59
N LYS A 285 -9.36 17.95 1.88
CA LYS A 285 -9.24 18.00 0.42
C LYS A 285 -10.58 17.78 -0.27
N ASP A 286 -11.36 16.79 0.17
CA ASP A 286 -12.71 16.55 -0.36
C ASP A 286 -13.60 17.79 -0.19
N LEU A 287 -13.54 18.45 0.98
CA LEU A 287 -14.28 19.69 1.22
C LEU A 287 -13.81 20.82 0.29
N LEU A 288 -12.51 20.95 0.03
CA LEU A 288 -11.98 21.97 -0.89
C LEU A 288 -12.53 21.77 -2.31
N ILE A 289 -12.53 20.52 -2.80
CA ILE A 289 -13.06 20.16 -4.12
C ILE A 289 -14.57 20.41 -4.18
N GLU A 290 -15.34 20.00 -3.16
CA GLU A 290 -16.78 20.27 -3.11
C GLU A 290 -17.09 21.78 -3.07
N SER A 291 -16.25 22.57 -2.39
CA SER A 291 -16.43 24.03 -2.29
C SER A 291 -16.14 24.73 -3.63
N ASP A 292 -15.10 24.28 -4.36
CA ASP A 292 -14.80 24.75 -5.72
C ASP A 292 -15.96 24.47 -6.68
N TYR A 293 -16.55 23.28 -6.61
CA TYR A 293 -17.72 22.93 -7.42
C TYR A 293 -18.89 23.91 -7.22
N TRP A 294 -19.18 24.29 -5.97
CA TRP A 294 -20.23 25.28 -5.69
C TRP A 294 -19.86 26.68 -6.16
N ALA A 295 -18.61 27.10 -6.01
CA ALA A 295 -18.13 28.39 -6.50
C ALA A 295 -18.23 28.51 -8.03
N ARG A 296 -17.87 27.46 -8.76
CA ARG A 296 -18.04 27.41 -10.22
C ARG A 296 -19.50 27.39 -10.63
N LYS A 297 -20.37 26.74 -9.85
CA LYS A 297 -21.81 26.71 -10.11
C LYS A 297 -22.46 28.08 -9.93
N ASP A 298 -21.90 28.92 -9.06
CA ASP A 298 -22.32 30.31 -8.84
C ASP A 298 -21.60 31.30 -9.77
N ASP A 299 -20.84 30.81 -10.77
CA ASP A 299 -19.99 31.60 -11.67
C ASP A 299 -19.04 32.57 -10.94
N SER A 300 -18.59 32.19 -9.74
CA SER A 300 -17.68 32.98 -8.92
C SER A 300 -16.22 32.76 -9.33
N ASN A 301 -15.41 33.82 -9.26
CA ASN A 301 -13.98 33.77 -9.57
C ASN A 301 -13.13 33.20 -8.42
N THR A 302 -13.67 33.14 -7.20
CA THR A 302 -12.95 32.72 -5.98
C THR A 302 -13.87 31.98 -5.03
N VAL A 303 -13.33 31.04 -4.25
CA VAL A 303 -14.12 30.32 -3.25
C VAL A 303 -14.28 31.15 -1.98
N GLN A 304 -15.52 31.62 -1.74
CA GLN A 304 -15.93 32.35 -0.54
C GLN A 304 -16.47 31.44 0.58
N ASP A 305 -16.74 32.02 1.74
CA ASP A 305 -17.23 31.33 2.95
C ASP A 305 -18.57 30.62 2.73
N HIS A 306 -19.49 31.22 1.97
CA HIS A 306 -20.82 30.66 1.73
C HIS A 306 -20.77 29.42 0.84
N HIS A 307 -19.84 29.32 -0.12
CA HIS A 307 -19.63 28.11 -0.92
C HIS A 307 -19.15 26.93 -0.06
N VAL A 308 -18.23 27.20 0.87
CA VAL A 308 -17.73 26.17 1.83
C VAL A 308 -18.86 25.71 2.74
N MET A 309 -19.66 26.65 3.26
CA MET A 309 -20.82 26.34 4.09
C MET A 309 -21.87 25.54 3.32
N GLN A 310 -22.09 25.84 2.05
CA GLN A 310 -22.97 25.09 1.17
C GLN A 310 -22.45 23.67 0.94
N ALA A 311 -21.15 23.47 0.72
CA ALA A 311 -20.55 22.15 0.62
C ALA A 311 -20.79 21.32 1.91
N ILE A 312 -20.56 21.91 3.08
CA ILE A 312 -20.80 21.27 4.37
C ILE A 312 -22.27 20.89 4.55
N ASN A 313 -23.20 21.81 4.25
CA ASN A 313 -24.64 21.57 4.40
C ASN A 313 -25.11 20.46 3.45
N GLN A 314 -24.60 20.43 2.22
CA GLN A 314 -24.93 19.39 1.24
C GLN A 314 -24.34 18.04 1.64
N LYS A 315 -23.16 18.02 2.27
CA LYS A 315 -22.60 16.80 2.86
C LYS A 315 -23.48 16.27 3.99
N ILE A 316 -23.98 17.14 4.87
CA ILE A 316 -24.91 16.78 5.94
C ILE A 316 -26.24 16.26 5.35
N TYR A 317 -26.80 16.95 4.35
CA TYR A 317 -28.04 16.55 3.69
C TYR A 317 -27.98 15.15 3.05
N ARG A 318 -26.81 14.72 2.57
CA ARG A 318 -26.62 13.35 2.05
C ARG A 318 -26.66 12.27 3.13
N LEU A 319 -26.46 12.63 4.39
CA LEU A 319 -26.28 11.71 5.52
C LEU A 319 -27.38 11.79 6.58
N ASN A 320 -28.19 12.87 6.60
CA ASN A 320 -29.12 13.19 7.68
C ASN A 320 -30.48 12.48 7.59
N LEU A 321 -30.68 11.47 6.73
CA LEU A 321 -31.97 10.77 6.58
C LEU A 321 -32.50 10.22 7.92
N VAL A 322 -31.62 9.66 8.75
CA VAL A 322 -32.00 9.14 10.08
C VAL A 322 -32.43 10.28 11.01
N GLU A 323 -31.73 11.42 10.94
CA GLU A 323 -32.08 12.61 11.73
C GLU A 323 -33.43 13.20 11.31
N GLU A 324 -33.71 13.28 10.00
CA GLU A 324 -35.01 13.72 9.48
C GLU A 324 -36.14 12.81 9.96
N ARG A 325 -35.99 11.49 9.87
CA ARG A 325 -37.00 10.56 10.39
C ARG A 325 -37.25 10.72 11.89
N ILE A 326 -36.20 10.97 12.68
CA ILE A 326 -36.36 11.24 14.11
C ILE A 326 -37.16 12.53 14.32
N ARG A 327 -36.91 13.58 13.55
CA ARG A 327 -37.67 14.85 13.62
C ARG A 327 -39.13 14.66 13.19
N ASP A 328 -39.39 13.86 12.16
CA ASP A 328 -40.76 13.53 11.74
C ASP A 328 -41.50 12.77 12.84
N MET A 329 -40.85 11.78 13.46
CA MET A 329 -41.43 11.04 14.59
C MET A 329 -41.75 11.94 15.79
N VAL A 330 -40.91 12.95 16.06
CA VAL A 330 -41.20 13.97 17.10
C VAL A 330 -42.39 14.82 16.70
N SER A 331 -42.44 15.26 15.44
CA SER A 331 -43.49 16.16 14.92
C SER A 331 -44.86 15.47 14.90
N ASP A 332 -44.91 14.19 14.54
CA ASP A 332 -46.14 13.39 14.48
C ASP A 332 -46.54 12.81 15.85
N GLY A 333 -45.78 13.10 16.91
CA GLY A 333 -46.06 12.64 18.27
C GLY A 333 -45.78 11.15 18.53
N SER A 334 -45.16 10.45 17.57
CA SER A 334 -44.68 9.07 17.76
C SER A 334 -43.53 9.00 18.77
N LEU A 335 -42.69 10.04 18.79
CA LEU A 335 -41.68 10.26 19.82
C LEU A 335 -42.15 11.41 20.71
N LEU A 336 -42.60 11.07 21.91
CA LEU A 336 -43.09 12.04 22.89
C LEU A 336 -41.93 12.89 23.40
N LEU A 337 -41.89 14.15 22.96
CA LEU A 337 -40.88 15.11 23.36
C LEU A 337 -41.45 16.52 23.43
N ASP A 338 -41.42 17.10 24.62
CA ASP A 338 -41.96 18.43 24.87
C ASP A 338 -40.80 19.45 24.86
N VAL A 339 -40.83 20.40 23.92
CA VAL A 339 -39.80 21.45 23.77
C VAL A 339 -40.22 22.76 24.46
N THR A 340 -41.51 22.89 24.78
CA THR A 340 -42.09 24.08 25.42
C THR A 340 -42.96 23.68 26.59
N GLY A 341 -43.02 24.53 27.61
CA GLY A 341 -43.79 24.28 28.83
C GLY A 341 -42.91 23.80 29.99
N GLU A 342 -43.55 23.36 31.06
CA GLU A 342 -42.91 22.85 32.27
C GLU A 342 -43.69 21.65 32.80
N GLU A 343 -42.97 20.58 33.16
CA GLU A 343 -43.54 19.38 33.78
C GLU A 343 -42.65 18.93 34.96
N VAL A 344 -43.28 18.57 36.08
CA VAL A 344 -42.55 18.12 37.27
C VAL A 344 -42.04 16.70 37.06
N GLY A 345 -40.74 16.48 37.31
CA GLY A 345 -40.13 15.16 37.21
C GLY A 345 -39.78 14.74 35.79
N GLN A 346 -39.73 15.66 34.82
CA GLN A 346 -39.28 15.38 33.46
C GLN A 346 -38.09 16.26 33.07
N ILE A 347 -37.16 15.69 32.31
CA ILE A 347 -36.04 16.42 31.71
C ILE A 347 -35.72 15.86 30.33
N ASN A 348 -35.34 16.72 29.39
CA ASN A 348 -34.83 16.30 28.09
C ASN A 348 -33.33 16.04 28.21
N GLY A 349 -32.95 14.77 28.24
CA GLY A 349 -31.57 14.33 28.06
C GLY A 349 -31.12 14.50 26.61
N LEU A 350 -29.82 14.68 26.41
CA LEU A 350 -29.20 14.71 25.08
C LEU A 350 -28.34 13.46 24.93
N ALA A 351 -28.70 12.60 23.98
CA ALA A 351 -27.90 11.46 23.57
C ALA A 351 -27.24 11.73 22.22
N VAL A 352 -26.08 11.14 21.98
CA VAL A 352 -25.42 11.19 20.67
C VAL A 352 -25.47 9.80 20.07
N TYR A 353 -26.05 9.70 18.87
CA TYR A 353 -26.04 8.49 18.08
C TYR A 353 -24.88 8.58 17.09
N ASP A 354 -23.96 7.64 17.17
CA ASP A 354 -22.84 7.50 16.23
C ASP A 354 -23.13 6.34 15.27
N LEU A 355 -23.45 6.68 14.01
CA LEU A 355 -23.66 5.72 12.93
C LEU A 355 -22.33 5.37 12.22
N GLY A 356 -21.21 5.96 12.66
CA GLY A 356 -19.88 5.83 12.07
C GLY A 356 -19.62 6.90 11.01
N ASP A 357 -20.53 7.06 10.04
CA ASP A 357 -20.47 8.05 8.96
C ASP A 357 -21.14 9.39 9.31
N PHE A 358 -22.14 9.34 10.20
CA PHE A 358 -22.89 10.50 10.66
C PHE A 358 -23.14 10.43 12.17
N ARG A 359 -23.05 11.59 12.82
CA ARG A 359 -23.33 11.73 14.26
C ARG A 359 -24.49 12.70 14.43
N LEU A 360 -25.54 12.23 15.10
CA LEU A 360 -26.71 13.05 15.38
C LEU A 360 -26.97 13.14 16.88
N GLY A 361 -27.44 14.30 17.31
CA GLY A 361 -27.97 14.49 18.65
C GLY A 361 -29.44 14.06 18.66
N ARG A 362 -29.79 13.15 19.57
CA ARG A 362 -31.18 12.75 19.82
C ARG A 362 -31.58 13.24 21.21
N PRO A 363 -32.57 14.13 21.32
CA PRO A 363 -33.15 14.45 22.61
C PRO A 363 -34.01 13.28 23.09
N THR A 364 -33.90 12.94 24.37
CA THR A 364 -34.60 11.81 25.00
C THR A 364 -35.26 12.30 26.28
N ARG A 365 -36.56 12.06 26.42
CA ARG A 365 -37.29 12.41 27.64
C ARG A 365 -36.96 11.42 28.76
N ILE A 366 -36.46 11.94 29.88
CA ILE A 366 -36.14 11.20 31.10
C ILE A 366 -37.16 11.59 32.17
N THR A 367 -37.80 10.60 32.78
CA THR A 367 -38.80 10.80 33.83
C THR A 367 -38.29 10.30 35.18
N ALA A 368 -38.51 11.08 36.23
CA ALA A 368 -38.24 10.71 37.61
C ALA A 368 -39.55 10.74 38.41
N GLN A 369 -39.82 9.65 39.12
CA GLN A 369 -40.96 9.55 40.02
C GLN A 369 -40.48 9.15 41.41
N THR A 370 -41.10 9.72 42.44
CA THR A 370 -40.76 9.46 43.84
C THR A 370 -41.97 8.90 44.57
N PHE A 371 -41.79 7.78 45.25
CA PHE A 371 -42.81 7.14 46.08
C PHE A 371 -42.24 6.78 47.45
N VAL A 372 -43.11 6.62 48.45
CA VAL A 372 -42.69 6.13 49.77
C VAL A 372 -42.36 4.64 49.65
N GLY A 373 -41.10 4.26 49.86
CA GLY A 373 -40.61 2.89 49.71
C GLY A 373 -39.39 2.61 50.58
N ARG A 374 -38.96 1.34 50.63
CA ARG A 374 -37.73 0.91 51.34
C ARG A 374 -36.51 0.85 50.44
N GLU A 375 -36.73 0.75 49.13
CA GLU A 375 -35.67 0.73 48.12
C GLU A 375 -35.24 2.15 47.77
N GLY A 376 -33.97 2.30 47.38
CA GLY A 376 -33.34 3.59 47.08
C GLY A 376 -33.62 4.06 45.65
N LEU A 377 -32.58 4.47 44.93
CA LEU A 377 -32.67 4.86 43.52
C LEU A 377 -32.82 3.61 42.65
N ILE A 378 -33.93 3.53 41.91
CA ILE A 378 -34.19 2.48 40.93
C ILE A 378 -33.94 3.05 39.54
N ASN A 379 -33.05 2.43 38.76
CA ASN A 379 -32.84 2.78 37.36
C ASN A 379 -33.47 1.71 36.47
N ILE A 380 -34.62 2.05 35.89
CA ILE A 380 -35.43 1.14 35.06
C ILE A 380 -34.64 0.61 33.86
N GLU A 381 -33.81 1.43 33.20
CA GLU A 381 -33.03 0.99 32.02
C GLU A 381 -31.89 0.02 32.37
N ARG A 382 -31.43 0.01 33.63
CA ARG A 382 -30.33 -0.86 34.07
C ARG A 382 -30.82 -2.20 34.59
N GLU A 383 -32.03 -2.23 35.15
CA GLU A 383 -32.61 -3.43 35.76
C GLU A 383 -33.46 -4.27 34.80
N ALA A 384 -33.90 -3.68 33.69
CA ALA A 384 -34.52 -4.38 32.55
C ALA A 384 -33.45 -5.02 31.66
#